data_AF-A0A7C8YPM2-F1
#
_entry.id   AF-A0A7C8YPM2-F1
#
_cell.length_a   1.000
_cell.length_b   1.000
_cell.length_c   1.000
_cell.angle_alpha   90.00
_cell.angle_beta   90.00
_cell.angle_gamma   90.00
#
_symmetry.space_group_name_H-M   'P 1'
#
loop_
_entity.id
_entity.type
_entity.pdbx_description
1 polymer ?
#
loop_
_entity_poly.entity_id
_entity_poly.type
_entity_poly.pdbx_seq_one_letter_code
_entity_poly.pdbx_strand_id
1 'polypeptide(L)'
;MYIVNMANLLTNFFSMTYSLCFMFFVFRLLTSMLSPQNVKKGEEGEVYKSQIFGAVPQILEKTKEDFFSKIIDVLGRDADICYEKLEQIPYISCPHKPEGSMFVMVKLHLSQLDDILDDLDFCIKLAKEEKTIILPGVTVGLKNWLRITFALEPSALEEGLERLKSFCQRHAKAPPKSIVNSW
;
A
#
# COMPACT_ATOMS: atom_id res chain seq x y z
N MET A 1 -19.69 -21.75 8.76
CA MET A 1 -19.91 -20.32 8.40
C MET A 1 -18.64 -19.46 8.47
N TYR A 2 -17.65 -19.77 9.33
CA TYR A 2 -16.40 -18.99 9.45
C TYR A 2 -15.35 -19.24 8.34
N ILE A 3 -15.29 -20.44 7.77
CA ILE A 3 -14.29 -20.82 6.75
C ILE A 3 -14.55 -20.15 5.40
N VAL A 4 -15.82 -19.98 5.01
CA VAL A 4 -16.21 -19.30 3.77
C VAL A 4 -15.88 -17.80 3.84
N ASN A 5 -16.00 -17.19 5.02
CA ASN A 5 -15.58 -15.81 5.22
C ASN A 5 -14.06 -15.63 5.14
N MET A 6 -13.27 -16.60 5.64
CA MET A 6 -11.81 -16.52 5.52
C MET A 6 -11.33 -16.73 4.07
N ALA A 7 -11.97 -17.63 3.32
CA ALA A 7 -11.72 -17.80 1.90
C ALA A 7 -12.06 -16.52 1.12
N ASN A 8 -13.24 -15.92 1.33
CA ASN A 8 -13.60 -14.65 0.70
C ASN A 8 -12.70 -13.48 1.14
N LEU A 9 -12.24 -13.48 2.40
CA LEU A 9 -11.28 -12.49 2.88
C LEU A 9 -9.94 -12.67 2.16
N LEU A 10 -9.46 -13.90 1.98
CA LEU A 10 -8.25 -14.21 1.22
C LEU A 10 -8.42 -13.91 -0.27
N THR A 11 -9.53 -14.24 -0.91
CA THR A 11 -9.77 -13.90 -2.32
C THR A 11 -9.89 -12.39 -2.53
N ASN A 12 -10.48 -11.65 -1.58
CA ASN A 12 -10.48 -10.18 -1.60
C ASN A 12 -9.11 -9.60 -1.26
N PHE A 13 -8.34 -10.23 -0.37
CA PHE A 13 -6.94 -9.90 -0.08
C PHE A 13 -6.09 -10.09 -1.34
N PHE A 14 -6.29 -11.19 -2.08
CA PHE A 14 -5.70 -11.52 -3.38
C PHE A 14 -6.32 -10.74 -4.57
N SER A 15 -7.49 -10.13 -4.46
CA SER A 15 -8.02 -9.29 -5.54
C SER A 15 -7.51 -7.84 -5.42
N MET A 16 -7.20 -7.41 -4.19
CA MET A 16 -6.99 -6.00 -3.87
C MET A 16 -5.54 -5.66 -3.50
N THR A 17 -4.70 -6.65 -3.18
CA THR A 17 -3.23 -6.51 -3.35
C THR A 17 -2.83 -6.57 -4.82
N TYR A 18 -3.61 -7.26 -5.67
CA TYR A 18 -3.22 -7.54 -7.05
C TYR A 18 -3.58 -6.46 -8.07
N SER A 19 -4.54 -5.58 -7.76
CA SER A 19 -5.07 -4.68 -8.80
C SER A 19 -4.14 -3.53 -9.20
N LEU A 20 -3.17 -3.12 -8.36
CA LEU A 20 -2.27 -2.01 -8.70
C LEU A 20 -0.80 -2.35 -8.42
N CYS A 21 -0.42 -2.77 -7.20
CA CYS A 21 0.98 -3.06 -6.89
C CYS A 21 1.50 -4.36 -7.50
N PHE A 22 0.72 -5.45 -7.48
CA PHE A 22 1.14 -6.67 -8.19
C PHE A 22 1.09 -6.48 -9.70
N MET A 23 0.13 -5.70 -10.21
CA MET A 23 0.10 -5.34 -11.63
C MET A 23 1.35 -4.56 -12.02
N PHE A 24 1.80 -3.56 -11.23
CA PHE A 24 3.05 -2.86 -11.49
C PHE A 24 4.30 -3.75 -11.32
N PHE A 25 4.36 -4.61 -10.30
CA PHE A 25 5.50 -5.50 -10.08
C PHE A 25 5.62 -6.56 -11.19
N VAL A 26 4.51 -7.22 -11.55
CA VAL A 26 4.43 -8.17 -12.66
C VAL A 26 4.62 -7.46 -14.01
N PHE A 27 4.10 -6.24 -14.20
CA PHE A 27 4.32 -5.48 -15.42
C PHE A 27 5.78 -5.03 -15.56
N ARG A 28 6.47 -4.68 -14.47
CA ARG A 28 7.90 -4.32 -14.48
C ARG A 28 8.79 -5.55 -14.74
N LEU A 29 8.43 -6.71 -14.17
CA LEU A 29 9.06 -8.00 -14.48
C LEU A 29 8.79 -8.45 -15.92
N LEU A 30 7.57 -8.27 -16.44
CA LEU A 30 7.20 -8.62 -17.82
C LEU A 30 7.84 -7.67 -18.83
N THR A 31 7.89 -6.36 -18.56
CA THR A 31 8.53 -5.37 -19.45
C THR A 31 10.05 -5.48 -19.47
N SER A 32 10.69 -5.94 -18.39
CA SER A 32 12.13 -6.26 -18.43
C SER A 32 12.44 -7.57 -19.16
N MET A 33 11.45 -8.46 -19.33
CA MET A 33 11.62 -9.79 -19.93
C MET A 33 11.11 -9.89 -21.38
N LEU A 34 10.25 -8.96 -21.82
CA LEU A 34 9.65 -8.97 -23.16
C LEU A 34 10.19 -7.81 -24.02
N SER A 35 11.12 -8.13 -24.93
CA SER A 35 11.32 -7.31 -26.14
C SER A 35 10.03 -7.29 -26.98
N PRO A 36 9.75 -6.21 -27.73
CA PRO A 36 8.45 -6.01 -28.37
C PRO A 36 8.26 -6.99 -29.54
N GLN A 37 7.33 -7.92 -29.41
CA GLN A 37 6.78 -8.70 -30.52
C GLN A 37 5.30 -8.32 -30.69
N ASN A 38 4.96 -7.88 -31.90
CA ASN A 38 3.65 -7.37 -32.30
C ASN A 38 2.54 -8.43 -32.14
N VAL A 39 1.53 -8.18 -31.32
CA VAL A 39 0.34 -9.06 -31.21
C VAL A 39 -0.94 -8.27 -31.52
N LYS A 40 -1.80 -8.88 -32.36
CA LYS A 40 -3.08 -8.33 -32.83
C LYS A 40 -4.17 -8.50 -31.76
N LYS A 41 -4.99 -7.44 -31.59
CA LYS A 41 -6.16 -7.37 -30.68
C LYS A 41 -7.20 -8.44 -31.01
N GLY A 42 -7.46 -9.37 -30.10
CA GLY A 42 -8.59 -10.31 -30.18
C GLY A 42 -8.50 -11.56 -29.29
N GLU A 43 -7.30 -12.01 -28.93
CA GLU A 43 -7.07 -13.27 -28.17
C GLU A 43 -6.19 -13.07 -26.91
N GLU A 44 -6.31 -11.90 -26.27
CA GLU A 44 -5.41 -11.47 -25.19
C GLU A 44 -5.59 -12.22 -23.86
N GLY A 45 -6.68 -12.97 -23.64
CA GLY A 45 -6.89 -13.68 -22.37
C GLY A 45 -6.13 -15.00 -22.27
N GLU A 46 -6.26 -15.85 -23.28
CA GLU A 46 -5.73 -17.23 -23.29
C GLU A 46 -4.25 -17.29 -23.69
N VAL A 47 -3.83 -16.42 -24.63
CA VAL A 47 -2.44 -16.34 -25.09
C VAL A 47 -1.52 -15.91 -23.94
N TYR A 48 -1.90 -14.90 -23.16
CA TYR A 48 -1.10 -14.44 -22.02
C TYR A 48 -1.00 -15.49 -20.91
N LYS A 49 -2.08 -16.26 -20.69
CA LYS A 49 -2.07 -17.36 -19.72
C LYS A 49 -1.10 -18.48 -20.12
N SER A 50 -1.07 -18.86 -21.40
CA SER A 50 -0.12 -19.85 -21.91
C SER A 50 1.33 -19.37 -21.86
N GLN A 51 1.59 -18.08 -22.13
CA GLN A 51 2.92 -17.49 -22.06
C GLN A 51 3.44 -17.40 -20.61
N ILE A 52 2.61 -16.97 -19.66
CA ILE A 52 2.98 -16.93 -18.24
C ILE A 52 3.29 -18.34 -17.74
N PHE A 53 2.39 -19.30 -18.01
CA PHE A 53 2.58 -20.67 -17.54
C PHE A 53 3.81 -21.35 -18.17
N GLY A 54 4.12 -21.04 -19.43
CA GLY A 54 5.35 -21.50 -20.10
C GLY A 54 6.64 -20.88 -19.55
N ALA A 55 6.59 -19.67 -19.02
CA ALA A 55 7.74 -18.98 -18.43
C ALA A 55 8.02 -19.37 -16.97
N VAL A 56 7.00 -19.77 -16.21
CA VAL A 56 7.11 -20.08 -14.77
C VAL A 56 8.23 -21.08 -14.43
N PRO A 57 8.34 -22.26 -15.10
CA PRO A 57 9.40 -23.22 -14.79
C PRO A 57 10.79 -22.62 -14.95
N GLN A 58 11.02 -21.84 -16.02
CA GLN A 58 12.31 -21.20 -16.27
C GLN A 58 12.61 -20.09 -15.27
N ILE A 59 11.61 -19.32 -14.84
CA ILE A 59 11.77 -18.29 -13.81
C ILE A 59 12.18 -18.94 -12.49
N LEU A 60 11.51 -20.03 -12.10
CA LEU A 60 11.83 -20.75 -10.86
C LEU A 60 13.21 -21.41 -10.91
N GLU A 61 13.62 -21.94 -12.06
CA GLU A 61 14.93 -22.60 -12.22
C GLU A 61 16.10 -21.60 -12.32
N LYS A 62 15.89 -20.46 -12.99
CA LYS A 62 16.98 -19.50 -13.30
C LYS A 62 17.09 -18.35 -12.30
N THR A 63 16.07 -18.07 -11.50
CA THR A 63 16.17 -17.05 -10.45
C THR A 63 17.10 -17.55 -9.35
N LYS A 64 18.20 -16.83 -9.16
CA LYS A 64 19.22 -17.16 -8.17
C LYS A 64 18.85 -16.61 -6.80
N GLU A 65 19.37 -17.23 -5.74
CA GLU A 65 19.16 -16.79 -4.36
C GLU A 65 19.60 -15.33 -4.10
N ASP A 66 20.65 -14.86 -4.76
CA ASP A 66 21.13 -13.48 -4.60
C ASP A 66 20.11 -12.44 -5.07
N PHE A 67 19.21 -12.80 -5.99
CA PHE A 67 18.09 -11.95 -6.37
C PHE A 67 17.13 -11.76 -5.19
N PHE A 68 16.73 -12.84 -4.52
CA PHE A 68 15.82 -12.76 -3.38
C PHE A 68 16.44 -11.99 -2.21
N SER A 69 17.73 -12.24 -1.91
CA SER A 69 18.43 -11.48 -0.87
C SER A 69 18.44 -9.98 -1.16
N LYS A 70 18.76 -9.57 -2.41
CA LYS A 70 18.72 -8.14 -2.81
C LYS A 70 17.34 -7.52 -2.65
N ILE A 71 16.28 -8.25 -3.00
CA ILE A 71 14.91 -7.76 -2.85
C ILE A 71 14.54 -7.62 -1.37
N ILE A 72 14.90 -8.59 -0.53
CA ILE A 72 14.70 -8.51 0.92
C ILE A 72 15.45 -7.31 1.51
N ASP A 73 16.69 -7.06 1.09
CA ASP A 73 17.48 -5.92 1.55
C ASP A 73 16.88 -4.58 1.13
N VAL A 74 16.30 -4.50 -0.07
CA VAL A 74 15.58 -3.30 -0.54
C VAL A 74 14.31 -3.10 0.28
N LEU A 75 13.47 -4.13 0.39
CA LEU A 75 12.21 -4.04 1.13
C LEU A 75 12.44 -3.75 2.61
N GLY A 76 13.50 -4.28 3.21
CA GLY A 76 13.90 -3.97 4.58
C GLY A 76 14.24 -2.50 4.75
N ARG A 77 15.03 -1.91 3.85
CA ARG A 77 15.35 -0.48 3.89
C ARG A 77 14.11 0.40 3.67
N ASP A 78 13.24 0.04 2.74
CA ASP A 78 12.01 0.79 2.47
C ASP A 78 11.03 0.71 3.65
N ALA A 79 10.96 -0.45 4.31
CA ALA A 79 10.23 -0.66 5.55
C ALA A 79 10.75 0.23 6.69
N ASP A 80 12.08 0.35 6.83
CA ASP A 80 12.72 1.22 7.83
C ASP A 80 12.34 2.68 7.62
N ILE A 81 12.53 3.18 6.39
CA ILE A 81 12.17 4.56 6.01
C ILE A 81 10.69 4.82 6.26
N CYS A 82 9.82 3.88 5.83
CA CYS A 82 8.39 4.00 6.01
C CYS A 82 8.03 4.10 7.49
N TYR A 83 8.55 3.19 8.32
CA TYR A 83 8.26 3.15 9.75
C TYR A 83 8.72 4.42 10.47
N GLU A 84 9.96 4.86 10.25
CA GLU A 84 10.53 6.07 10.85
C GLU A 84 9.77 7.35 10.48
N LYS A 85 9.30 7.45 9.22
CA LYS A 85 8.49 8.60 8.76
C LYS A 85 7.08 8.56 9.34
N LEU A 86 6.48 7.37 9.44
CA LEU A 86 5.13 7.21 10.01
C LEU A 86 5.09 7.55 11.50
N GLU A 87 6.14 7.25 12.27
CA GLU A 87 6.25 7.63 13.68
C GLU A 87 6.22 9.16 13.88
N GLN A 88 6.58 9.94 12.86
CA GLN A 88 6.57 11.41 12.91
C GLN A 88 5.19 12.02 12.61
N ILE A 89 4.16 11.21 12.34
CA ILE A 89 2.81 11.66 12.01
C ILE A 89 1.89 11.39 13.22
N PRO A 90 1.54 12.40 14.05
CA PRO A 90 0.86 12.18 15.33
C PRO A 90 -0.54 11.56 15.24
N TYR A 91 -1.20 11.71 14.10
CA TYR A 91 -2.61 11.34 13.89
C TYR A 91 -2.80 9.89 13.44
N ILE A 92 -1.70 9.19 13.20
CA ILE A 92 -1.68 7.76 12.87
C ILE A 92 -0.70 7.05 13.80
N SER A 93 -0.89 5.75 14.00
CA SER A 93 0.06 4.94 14.75
C SER A 93 0.41 3.68 13.97
N CYS A 94 1.70 3.40 13.89
CA CYS A 94 2.23 2.14 13.37
C CYS A 94 2.66 1.29 14.57
N PRO A 95 1.84 0.33 15.05
CA PRO A 95 2.11 -0.37 16.31
C PRO A 95 3.34 -1.28 16.23
N HIS A 96 3.66 -1.78 15.04
CA HIS A 96 4.79 -2.66 14.81
C HIS A 96 5.45 -2.31 13.50
N LYS A 97 6.78 -2.37 13.47
CA LYS A 97 7.56 -2.30 12.25
C LYS A 97 7.25 -3.53 11.38
N PRO A 98 7.07 -3.38 10.06
CA PRO A 98 6.85 -4.52 9.19
C PRO A 98 8.12 -5.38 9.10
N GLU A 99 8.03 -6.64 9.50
CA GLU A 99 9.12 -7.63 9.40
C GLU A 99 9.07 -8.45 8.09
N GLY A 100 8.07 -8.18 7.25
CA GLY A 100 7.87 -8.83 5.97
C GLY A 100 6.72 -8.18 5.19
N SER A 101 6.39 -8.74 4.03
CA SER A 101 5.45 -8.14 3.07
C SER A 101 5.99 -6.86 2.43
N MET A 102 5.12 -6.14 1.74
CA MET A 102 5.40 -4.90 0.99
C MET A 102 4.55 -3.72 1.47
N PHE A 103 3.81 -3.91 2.57
CA PHE A 103 2.90 -2.92 3.14
C PHE A 103 2.90 -2.96 4.67
N VAL A 104 2.42 -1.88 5.27
CA VAL A 104 2.23 -1.73 6.70
C VAL A 104 0.79 -1.32 7.02
N MET A 105 0.28 -1.81 8.14
CA MET A 105 -1.02 -1.42 8.67
C MET A 105 -0.83 -0.32 9.71
N VAL A 106 -1.44 0.84 9.49
CA VAL A 106 -1.42 1.96 10.44
C VAL A 106 -2.82 2.24 10.95
N LYS A 107 -2.93 2.53 12.24
CA LYS A 107 -4.20 2.86 12.88
C LYS A 107 -4.45 4.36 12.77
N LEU A 108 -5.66 4.73 12.37
CA LEU A 108 -6.08 6.12 12.22
C LEU A 108 -6.73 6.64 13.51
N HIS A 109 -6.25 7.77 14.02
CA HIS A 109 -6.82 8.42 15.21
C HIS A 109 -7.89 9.45 14.82
N LEU A 110 -9.04 8.98 14.35
CA LEU A 110 -10.17 9.84 13.93
C LEU A 110 -10.62 10.85 15.00
N SER A 111 -10.45 10.53 16.28
CA SER A 111 -10.79 11.45 17.37
C SER A 111 -9.98 12.75 17.33
N GLN A 112 -8.80 12.75 16.69
CA GLN A 112 -7.89 13.89 16.58
C GLN A 112 -8.00 14.63 15.24
N LEU A 113 -8.83 14.15 14.32
CA LEU A 113 -9.05 14.73 13.00
C LEU A 113 -10.45 15.35 12.93
N ASP A 114 -10.56 16.51 12.30
CA ASP A 114 -11.81 17.19 11.96
C ASP A 114 -12.22 16.85 10.53
N ASP A 115 -13.53 16.89 10.26
CA ASP A 115 -14.09 16.62 8.93
C ASP A 115 -13.66 15.28 8.29
N ILE A 116 -13.40 14.23 9.10
CA ILE A 116 -13.12 12.89 8.59
C ILE A 116 -13.99 11.88 9.32
N LEU A 117 -14.82 11.16 8.58
CA LEU A 117 -15.82 10.25 9.14
C LEU A 117 -15.23 8.87 9.49
N ASP A 118 -14.48 8.27 8.56
CA ASP A 118 -13.90 6.94 8.68
C ASP A 118 -12.63 6.80 7.79
N ASP A 119 -12.04 5.61 7.76
CA ASP A 119 -10.86 5.34 6.93
C ASP A 119 -11.13 5.44 5.42
N LEU A 120 -12.34 5.17 4.96
CA LEU A 120 -12.70 5.30 3.55
C LEU A 120 -12.78 6.77 3.14
N ASP A 121 -13.47 7.59 3.93
CA ASP A 121 -13.56 9.04 3.72
C ASP A 121 -12.17 9.69 3.76
N PHE A 122 -11.33 9.31 4.74
CA PHE A 122 -9.92 9.72 4.81
C PHE A 122 -9.18 9.45 3.49
N CYS A 123 -9.23 8.21 2.99
CA CYS A 123 -8.54 7.81 1.77
C CYS A 123 -9.07 8.56 0.53
N ILE A 124 -10.38 8.78 0.44
CA ILE A 124 -10.98 9.53 -0.68
C ILE A 124 -10.53 10.99 -0.66
N LYS A 125 -10.53 11.64 0.50
CA LYS A 125 -10.10 13.05 0.64
C LYS A 125 -8.60 13.21 0.36
N LEU A 126 -7.77 12.32 0.92
CA LEU A 126 -6.33 12.29 0.65
C LEU A 126 -6.04 12.17 -0.85
N ALA A 127 -6.73 11.26 -1.56
CA ALA A 127 -6.53 11.10 -3.00
C ALA A 127 -6.95 12.35 -3.80
N LYS A 128 -8.00 13.05 -3.37
CA LYS A 128 -8.46 14.28 -4.03
C LYS A 128 -7.52 15.46 -3.83
N GLU A 129 -7.08 15.67 -2.59
CA GLU A 129 -6.27 16.82 -2.17
C GLU A 129 -4.78 16.64 -2.51
N GLU A 130 -4.21 15.49 -2.15
CA GLU A 130 -2.76 15.24 -2.21
C GLU A 130 -2.33 14.37 -3.39
N LYS A 131 -3.29 13.90 -4.20
CA LYS A 131 -3.05 12.91 -5.27
C LYS A 131 -2.32 11.66 -4.75
N THR A 132 -2.53 11.33 -3.48
CA THR A 132 -1.89 10.20 -2.80
C THR A 132 -2.95 9.15 -2.50
N ILE A 133 -2.72 7.92 -2.98
CA ILE A 133 -3.68 6.82 -2.85
C ILE A 133 -3.17 5.85 -1.78
N ILE A 134 -3.97 5.65 -0.75
CA ILE A 134 -3.75 4.67 0.32
C ILE A 134 -4.98 3.76 0.37
N LEU A 135 -4.79 2.47 0.67
CA LEU A 135 -5.91 1.55 0.76
C LEU A 135 -6.55 1.64 2.16
N PRO A 136 -7.88 1.85 2.25
CA PRO A 136 -8.58 1.87 3.53
C PRO A 136 -8.69 0.45 4.11
N GLY A 137 -8.48 0.32 5.42
CA GLY A 137 -8.43 -0.95 6.14
C GLY A 137 -9.76 -1.69 6.17
N VAL A 138 -10.89 -1.00 6.06
CA VAL A 138 -12.23 -1.60 6.00
C VAL A 138 -12.34 -2.63 4.87
N THR A 139 -11.58 -2.43 3.78
CA THR A 139 -11.55 -3.34 2.65
C THR A 139 -10.90 -4.69 2.96
N VAL A 140 -10.08 -4.76 4.01
CA VAL A 140 -9.49 -5.99 4.57
C VAL A 140 -10.09 -6.34 5.94
N GLY A 141 -11.22 -5.74 6.31
CA GLY A 141 -11.95 -6.04 7.54
C GLY A 141 -11.48 -5.28 8.79
N LEU A 142 -10.63 -4.26 8.65
CA LEU A 142 -10.08 -3.47 9.77
C LEU A 142 -10.55 -2.01 9.72
N LYS A 143 -11.59 -1.68 10.48
CA LYS A 143 -12.16 -0.32 10.52
C LYS A 143 -11.20 0.69 11.14
N ASN A 144 -11.10 1.88 10.54
CA ASN A 144 -10.23 2.97 11.00
C ASN A 144 -8.73 2.60 10.96
N TRP A 145 -8.35 1.74 10.02
CA TRP A 145 -6.96 1.43 9.69
C TRP A 145 -6.67 1.82 8.25
N LEU A 146 -5.40 1.96 7.92
CA LEU A 146 -4.92 2.23 6.57
C LEU A 146 -3.84 1.20 6.22
N ARG A 147 -3.81 0.76 4.96
CA ARG A 147 -2.76 -0.10 4.41
C ARG A 147 -1.87 0.73 3.49
N ILE A 148 -0.67 1.05 3.96
CA ILE A 148 0.33 1.83 3.22
C ILE A 148 1.31 0.86 2.58
N THR A 149 1.48 0.96 1.26
CA THR A 149 2.47 0.14 0.54
C THR A 149 3.78 0.91 0.49
N PHE A 150 4.89 0.26 0.80
CA PHE A 150 6.23 0.88 0.80
C PHE A 150 7.15 0.34 -0.28
N ALA A 151 6.78 -0.75 -0.97
CA ALA A 151 7.55 -1.33 -2.09
C ALA A 151 7.44 -0.50 -3.38
N LEU A 152 7.91 0.74 -3.34
CA LEU A 152 8.01 1.67 -4.45
C LEU A 152 9.37 2.39 -4.40
N GLU A 153 9.63 3.29 -5.35
CA GLU A 153 10.86 4.08 -5.32
C GLU A 153 10.97 4.90 -4.01
N PRO A 154 12.12 4.91 -3.31
CA PRO A 154 12.26 5.60 -2.02
C PRO A 154 11.87 7.08 -2.06
N SER A 155 12.21 7.78 -3.14
CA SER A 155 11.86 9.19 -3.36
C SER A 155 10.33 9.40 -3.35
N ALA A 156 9.60 8.56 -4.07
CA ALA A 156 8.15 8.60 -4.14
C ALA A 156 7.48 8.15 -2.83
N LEU A 157 8.10 7.22 -2.08
CA LEU A 157 7.64 6.83 -0.74
C LEU A 157 7.74 8.02 0.22
N GLU A 158 8.90 8.67 0.28
CA GLU A 158 9.11 9.83 1.14
C GLU A 158 8.17 10.99 0.79
N GLU A 159 8.01 11.30 -0.51
CA GLU A 159 7.09 12.34 -0.98
C GLU A 159 5.64 12.02 -0.60
N GLY A 160 5.20 10.77 -0.79
CA GLY A 160 3.85 10.34 -0.43
C GLY A 160 3.59 10.42 1.08
N LEU A 161 4.57 10.06 1.91
CA LEU A 161 4.46 10.16 3.37
C LEU A 161 4.47 11.62 3.86
N GLU A 162 5.23 12.51 3.21
CA GLU A 162 5.22 13.94 3.54
C GLU A 162 3.88 14.60 3.17
N ARG A 163 3.29 14.22 2.03
CA ARG A 163 1.93 14.63 1.65
C ARG A 163 0.88 14.12 2.63
N LEU A 164 0.98 12.85 3.04
CA LEU A 164 0.12 12.27 4.08
C LEU A 164 0.22 13.07 5.39
N LYS A 165 1.43 13.40 5.83
CA LYS A 165 1.67 14.22 7.02
C LYS A 165 1.02 15.59 6.90
N SER A 166 1.24 16.27 5.78
CA SER A 166 0.65 17.59 5.49
C SER A 166 -0.87 17.55 5.49
N PHE A 167 -1.47 16.52 4.90
CA PHE A 167 -2.92 16.30 4.93
C PHE A 167 -3.43 16.15 6.37
N CYS A 168 -2.84 15.28 7.16
CA CYS A 168 -3.26 15.08 8.55
C CYS A 168 -3.14 16.36 9.40
N GLN A 169 -2.11 17.18 9.17
CA GLN A 169 -1.94 18.47 9.86
C GLN A 169 -3.02 19.48 9.49
N ARG A 170 -3.46 19.54 8.23
CA ARG A 170 -4.54 20.44 7.80
C ARG A 170 -5.90 20.04 8.35
N HIS A 171 -6.14 18.74 8.50
CA HIS A 171 -7.36 18.18 9.06
C HIS A 171 -7.27 17.93 10.57
N ALA A 172 -6.24 18.44 11.24
CA ALA A 172 -6.09 18.28 12.68
C ALA A 172 -7.13 19.09 13.45
N LYS A 173 -7.72 18.48 14.49
CA LYS A 173 -8.60 19.18 15.42
C LYS A 173 -7.88 20.33 16.10
N ALA A 174 -8.53 21.49 16.11
CA ALA A 174 -8.05 22.61 16.91
C ALA A 174 -7.98 22.22 18.40
N PRO A 175 -6.93 22.60 19.14
CA PRO A 175 -6.90 22.38 20.58
C PRO A 175 -8.11 23.09 21.21
N PRO A 176 -8.75 22.48 22.23
CA PRO A 176 -9.85 23.13 22.93
C PRO A 176 -9.37 24.50 23.42
N LYS A 177 -10.11 25.57 23.09
CA LYS A 177 -9.81 26.92 23.58
C LYS A 177 -9.73 26.85 25.10
N SER A 178 -8.55 27.08 25.66
CA SER A 178 -8.41 27.24 27.11
C SER A 178 -9.33 28.38 27.53
N ILE A 179 -10.27 28.10 28.42
CA ILE A 179 -11.04 29.15 29.08
C ILE A 179 -10.03 29.96 29.89
N VAL A 180 -9.57 31.07 29.31
CA VAL A 180 -8.85 32.09 30.07
C VAL A 180 -9.88 32.68 31.00
N ASN A 181 -9.93 32.18 32.23
CA ASN A 181 -10.67 32.82 33.30
C ASN A 181 -9.95 34.14 33.59
N SER A 182 -10.43 35.23 32.98
CA SER A 182 -10.14 36.58 33.41
C SER A 182 -10.87 36.81 34.73
N TRP A 183 -10.15 36.62 35.84
CA TRP A 183 -10.51 37.20 37.14
C TRP A 183 -10.00 38.64 37.21
#